data_AF-A0A3N8HF00-F1
#
_entry.id   AF-A0A3N8HF00-F1
#
_cell.length_a   1.000
_cell.length_b   1.000
_cell.length_c   1.000
_cell.angle_alpha   90.00
_cell.angle_beta   90.00
_cell.angle_gamma   90.00
#
_symmetry.space_group_name_H-M   'P 1'
#
loop_
_entity.id
_entity.type
_entity.pdbx_description
1 polymer ?
#
loop_
_entity_poly.entity_id
_entity_poly.type
_entity_poly.pdbx_seq_one_letter_code
_entity_poly.pdbx_strand_id
1 'polypeptide(L)'
;MSQYAKLKAQIADLQAQADDVRRQEVAAVIADVQRMIAEYGLTAQDLGFAERARRGRPPKKAPLPPKYRDPKSGATWSGRGKPPNWIVGKNRDRFLIE
;
A
#
# COMPACT_ATOMS: atom_id res chain seq x y z
N MET A 1 23.86 31.19 -30.55
CA MET A 1 23.73 29.72 -30.34
C MET A 1 24.28 28.99 -31.56
N SER A 2 24.99 27.87 -31.38
CA SER A 2 25.50 27.05 -32.48
C SER A 2 24.36 26.25 -33.16
N GLN A 3 24.55 25.88 -34.42
CA GLN A 3 23.60 25.04 -35.17
C GLN A 3 23.28 23.73 -34.43
N TYR A 4 24.30 23.13 -33.80
CA TYR A 4 24.15 21.93 -32.98
C TYR A 4 23.24 22.15 -31.76
N ALA A 5 23.35 23.30 -31.09
CA ALA A 5 22.49 23.64 -29.96
C ALA A 5 21.02 23.80 -30.39
N LYS A 6 20.76 24.37 -31.56
CA LYS A 6 19.40 24.48 -32.13
C LYS A 6 18.80 23.10 -32.44
N LEU A 7 19.57 22.20 -33.06
CA LEU A 7 19.13 20.84 -33.36
C LEU A 7 18.79 20.05 -32.07
N LYS A 8 19.60 20.20 -31.02
CA LYS A 8 19.30 19.58 -29.71
C LYS A 8 18.01 20.10 -29.10
N ALA A 9 17.77 21.41 -29.15
CA ALA A 9 16.54 22.00 -28.63
C ALA A 9 15.31 21.47 -29.38
N GLN A 10 15.40 21.35 -30.71
CA GLN A 10 14.32 20.80 -31.53
C GLN A 10 14.06 19.32 -31.25
N ILE A 11 15.10 18.52 -31.02
CA ILE A 11 14.94 17.11 -30.61
C ILE A 11 14.22 17.02 -29.27
N ALA A 12 14.62 17.83 -28.29
CA ALA A 12 13.99 17.82 -26.97
C ALA A 12 12.50 18.20 -27.04
N ASP A 13 12.16 19.19 -27.86
CA ASP A 13 10.78 19.61 -28.09
C ASP A 13 9.94 18.51 -28.75
N LEU A 14 10.48 17.87 -29.80
CA LEU A 14 9.82 16.73 -30.46
C LEU A 14 9.65 15.52 -29.54
N GLN A 15 10.63 15.26 -28.66
CA GLN A 15 10.53 14.20 -27.65
C GLN A 15 9.42 14.50 -26.64
N ALA A 16 9.34 15.74 -26.16
CA ALA A 16 8.28 16.16 -25.26
C ALA A 16 6.89 16.00 -25.90
N GLN A 17 6.75 16.36 -27.18
CA GLN A 17 5.50 16.16 -27.93
C GLN A 17 5.16 14.68 -28.10
N ALA A 18 6.15 13.83 -28.44
CA ALA A 18 5.94 12.39 -28.58
C ALA A 18 5.50 11.75 -27.25
N ASP A 19 6.09 12.17 -26.13
CA ASP A 19 5.70 11.69 -24.80
C ASP A 19 4.29 12.12 -24.41
N ASP A 20 3.87 13.34 -24.77
CA ASP A 20 2.51 13.81 -24.51
C ASP A 20 1.47 12.99 -25.28
N VAL A 21 1.68 12.80 -26.59
CA VAL A 21 0.83 11.95 -27.43
C VAL A 21 0.77 10.53 -26.88
N ARG A 22 1.92 9.94 -26.53
CA ARG A 22 1.99 8.60 -25.95
C ARG A 22 1.18 8.50 -24.65
N ARG A 23 1.22 9.51 -23.78
CA ARG A 23 0.42 9.51 -22.54
C ARG A 23 -1.07 9.52 -22.83
N GLN A 24 -1.51 10.31 -23.81
CA GLN A 24 -2.91 10.37 -24.22
C GLN A 24 -3.38 9.03 -24.81
N GLU A 25 -2.59 8.44 -25.71
CA GLU A 25 -2.89 7.12 -26.30
C GLU A 25 -2.95 6.03 -25.24
N VAL A 26 -1.97 5.98 -24.32
CA VAL A 26 -1.95 4.99 -23.24
C VAL A 26 -3.16 5.18 -22.31
N ALA A 27 -3.55 6.41 -22.00
CA ALA A 27 -4.74 6.68 -21.20
C ALA A 27 -6.02 6.17 -21.88
N ALA A 28 -6.17 6.38 -23.19
CA ALA A 28 -7.29 5.86 -23.96
C ALA A 28 -7.33 4.32 -23.95
N VAL A 29 -6.18 3.68 -24.20
CA VAL A 29 -6.06 2.20 -24.15
C VAL A 29 -6.40 1.66 -22.76
N ILE A 30 -5.95 2.32 -21.68
CA ILE A 30 -6.30 1.92 -20.32
C ILE A 30 -7.82 1.99 -20.10
N ALA A 31 -8.48 3.05 -20.56
CA ALA A 31 -9.93 3.17 -20.45
C ALA A 31 -10.68 2.06 -21.21
N ASP A 32 -10.19 1.67 -22.39
CA ASP A 32 -10.75 0.57 -23.17
C ASP A 32 -10.60 -0.78 -22.45
N VAL A 33 -9.40 -1.05 -21.94
CA VAL A 33 -9.12 -2.26 -21.17
C VAL A 33 -9.97 -2.31 -19.90
N GLN A 34 -10.13 -1.19 -19.19
CA GLN A 34 -11.00 -1.12 -18.01
C GLN A 34 -12.47 -1.44 -18.34
N ARG A 35 -12.97 -0.97 -19.48
CA ARG A 35 -14.32 -1.34 -19.94
C ARG A 35 -14.43 -2.83 -20.21
N MET A 36 -13.46 -3.42 -20.92
CA MET A 36 -13.43 -4.87 -21.18
C MET A 36 -13.37 -5.68 -19.88
N ILE A 37 -12.55 -5.25 -18.92
CA ILE A 37 -12.46 -5.87 -17.59
C ILE A 37 -13.83 -5.86 -16.89
N ALA A 38 -14.53 -4.72 -16.93
CA ALA A 38 -15.84 -4.58 -16.30
C ALA A 38 -16.93 -5.41 -17.02
N GLU A 39 -16.93 -5.44 -18.34
CA GLU A 39 -17.93 -6.16 -19.16
C GLU A 39 -17.84 -7.67 -18.97
N TYR A 40 -16.63 -8.22 -18.98
CA TYR A 40 -16.40 -9.65 -18.85
C TYR A 40 -16.14 -10.10 -17.41
N GLY A 41 -16.15 -9.18 -16.44
CA GLY A 41 -15.88 -9.48 -15.03
C GLY A 41 -14.48 -10.04 -14.78
N LEU A 42 -13.48 -9.62 -15.58
CA LEU A 42 -12.13 -10.12 -15.49
C LEU A 42 -11.46 -9.65 -14.20
N THR A 43 -10.66 -10.53 -13.60
CA THR A 43 -9.85 -10.18 -12.44
C THR A 43 -8.37 -10.14 -12.82
N ALA A 44 -7.55 -9.56 -11.94
CA ALA A 44 -6.09 -9.61 -12.11
C ALA A 44 -5.56 -11.06 -12.17
N GLN A 45 -6.30 -12.05 -11.64
CA GLN A 45 -5.93 -13.46 -11.72
C GLN A 45 -6.16 -14.01 -13.13
N ASP A 46 -7.30 -13.69 -13.76
CA ASP A 46 -7.66 -14.11 -15.12
C ASP A 46 -6.71 -13.52 -16.16
N LEU A 47 -6.20 -12.32 -15.89
CA LEU A 47 -5.20 -11.64 -16.73
C LEU A 47 -3.75 -12.04 -16.42
N GLY A 48 -3.53 -12.97 -15.47
CA GLY A 48 -2.19 -13.44 -15.09
C GLY A 48 -1.33 -12.44 -14.31
N PHE A 49 -1.91 -11.32 -13.86
CA PHE A 49 -1.24 -10.27 -13.08
C PHE A 49 -1.25 -10.51 -11.57
N ALA A 50 -1.97 -11.51 -11.07
CA ALA A 50 -1.97 -11.82 -9.65
C ALA A 50 -0.56 -12.21 -9.19
N GLU A 51 0.01 -11.44 -8.25
CA GLU A 51 1.18 -11.87 -7.49
C GLU A 51 0.85 -13.25 -6.91
N ARG A 52 1.63 -14.27 -7.26
CA ARG A 52 1.59 -15.56 -6.57
C ARG A 52 1.68 -15.26 -5.08
N ALA A 53 0.60 -15.54 -4.34
CA ALA A 53 0.57 -15.33 -2.90
C ALA A 53 1.86 -15.89 -2.33
N ARG A 54 2.71 -15.02 -1.76
CA ARG A 54 3.97 -15.45 -1.15
C ARG A 54 3.58 -16.41 -0.03
N ARG A 55 3.68 -17.71 -0.29
CA ARG A 55 3.45 -18.79 0.67
C ARG A 55 4.33 -18.49 1.87
N GLY A 56 3.77 -17.93 2.93
CA GLY A 56 4.53 -17.62 4.15
C GLY A 56 4.18 -16.32 4.87
N ARG A 57 3.41 -15.39 4.28
CA ARG A 57 2.93 -14.23 5.07
C ARG A 57 1.49 -14.48 5.55
N PRO A 58 1.29 -14.91 6.81
CA PRO A 58 -0.06 -14.92 7.35
C PRO A 58 -0.63 -13.50 7.33
N PRO A 59 -1.95 -13.34 7.10
CA PRO A 59 -2.59 -12.03 7.16
C PRO A 59 -2.29 -11.39 8.52
N LYS A 60 -1.95 -10.09 8.53
CA LYS A 60 -1.81 -9.31 9.77
C LYS A 60 -3.16 -9.36 10.48
N LYS A 61 -3.31 -10.24 11.47
CA LYS A 61 -4.50 -10.26 12.34
C LYS A 61 -4.61 -8.89 13.00
N ALA A 62 -5.82 -8.34 13.02
CA ALA A 62 -6.10 -7.08 13.68
C ALA A 62 -5.59 -7.12 15.13
N PRO A 63 -4.99 -6.03 15.65
CA PRO A 63 -4.54 -5.98 17.04
C PRO A 63 -5.74 -6.23 17.96
N LEU A 64 -5.57 -7.12 18.93
CA LEU A 64 -6.62 -7.41 19.90
C LEU A 64 -6.94 -6.18 20.75
N PRO A 65 -8.20 -6.07 21.23
CA PRO A 65 -8.56 -5.02 22.17
C PRO A 65 -7.65 -5.08 23.42
N PRO A 66 -7.26 -3.92 23.95
CA PRO A 66 -6.47 -3.86 25.17
C PRO A 66 -7.29 -4.39 26.36
N LYS A 67 -6.71 -5.30 27.14
CA LYS A 67 -7.33 -5.88 28.33
C LYS A 67 -6.86 -5.19 29.62
N TYR A 68 -5.64 -4.66 29.63
CA TYR A 68 -5.06 -4.01 30.79
C TYR A 68 -4.54 -2.61 30.44
N ARG A 69 -4.63 -1.65 31.37
CA ARG A 69 -4.11 -0.28 31.25
C ARG A 69 -3.31 0.13 32.48
N ASP A 70 -2.18 0.77 32.26
CA ASP A 70 -1.40 1.39 33.32
C ASP A 70 -2.09 2.69 33.81
N PRO A 71 -2.46 2.82 35.10
CA PRO A 71 -3.06 4.03 35.64
C PRO A 71 -2.10 5.24 35.62
N LYS A 72 -0.79 5.03 35.51
CA LYS A 72 0.19 6.13 35.52
C LYS A 72 0.52 6.65 34.12
N SER A 73 0.84 5.76 33.17
CA SER A 73 1.23 6.16 31.81
C SER A 73 0.11 6.06 30.78
N GLY A 74 -1.01 5.41 31.11
CA GLY A 74 -2.07 5.12 30.16
C GLY A 74 -1.74 4.03 29.13
N ALA A 75 -0.55 3.40 29.22
CA ALA A 75 -0.14 2.34 28.32
C ALA A 75 -1.06 1.11 28.44
N THR A 76 -1.41 0.50 27.31
CA THR A 76 -2.35 -0.62 27.28
C THR A 76 -1.70 -1.92 26.83
N TRP A 77 -2.17 -3.05 27.36
CA TRP A 77 -1.71 -4.38 27.01
C TRP A 77 -2.89 -5.34 26.79
N SER A 78 -2.88 -6.07 25.67
CA SER A 78 -3.95 -7.01 25.31
C SER A 78 -3.95 -8.32 26.13
N GLY A 79 -3.00 -8.49 27.05
CA GLY A 79 -2.83 -9.72 27.83
C GLY A 79 -2.16 -10.87 27.07
N ARG A 80 -1.85 -10.68 25.78
CA ARG A 80 -1.08 -11.65 24.97
C ARG A 80 0.38 -11.19 24.82
N GLY A 81 1.31 -12.15 24.85
CA GLY A 81 2.74 -11.90 24.68
C GLY A 81 3.47 -11.53 25.98
N LYS A 82 4.67 -10.98 25.86
CA LYS A 82 5.50 -10.58 27.01
C LYS A 82 4.81 -9.44 27.78
N PRO A 83 4.54 -9.60 29.09
CA PRO A 83 3.92 -8.55 29.89
C PRO A 83 4.84 -7.32 30.00
N PRO A 84 4.30 -6.10 29.89
CA PRO A 84 5.04 -4.86 30.12
C PRO A 84 5.51 -4.70 31.58
N ASN A 85 6.61 -3.97 31.78
CA ASN A 85 7.23 -3.77 33.10
C ASN A 85 6.28 -3.19 34.16
N TRP A 86 5.24 -2.45 33.77
CA TRP A 86 4.29 -1.84 34.70
C TRP A 86 3.34 -2.84 35.37
N ILE A 87 3.06 -4.00 34.73
CA ILE A 87 2.19 -5.07 35.24
C ILE A 87 2.93 -6.34 35.68
N VAL A 88 4.19 -6.52 35.26
CA VAL A 88 5.04 -7.66 35.67
C VAL A 88 5.18 -7.71 37.20
N GLY A 89 4.91 -8.87 37.80
CA GLY A 89 5.05 -9.10 39.24
C GLY A 89 4.01 -8.44 40.14
N LYS A 90 3.00 -7.76 39.57
CA LYS A 90 1.92 -7.11 40.32
C LYS A 90 0.59 -7.84 40.13
N ASN A 91 -0.38 -7.58 41.01
CA ASN A 91 -1.74 -8.07 40.82
C ASN A 91 -2.34 -7.41 39.56
N ARG A 92 -2.66 -8.23 38.57
CA ARG A 92 -3.10 -7.83 37.22
C ARG A 92 -4.53 -7.28 37.22
N ASP A 93 -5.35 -7.67 38.18
CA ASP A 93 -6.75 -7.25 38.27
C ASP A 93 -6.86 -5.73 38.50
N ARG A 94 -5.85 -5.13 39.15
CA ARG A 94 -5.77 -3.68 39.36
C ARG A 94 -5.58 -2.85 38.09
N PHE A 95 -5.23 -3.50 36.99
CA PHE A 95 -4.97 -2.87 35.71
C PHE A 95 -6.01 -3.25 34.66
N LEU A 96 -7.02 -4.05 35.02
CA LEU A 96 -8.02 -4.55 34.07
C LEU A 96 -8.89 -3.38 33.56
N ILE A 97 -9.08 -3.33 32.25
CA ILE A 97 -10.07 -2.45 31.60
C ILE A 97 -11.33 -3.30 31.42
N GLU A 98 -12.45 -2.85 31.99
CA GLU A 98 -13.77 -3.46 31.80
C GLU A 98 -14.42 -3.02 30.49
#